data_AF-A0A9P7Y187-F1
#
_entry.id   AF-A0A9P7Y187-F1
#
_cell.length_a   1.000
_cell.length_b   1.000
_cell.length_c   1.000
_cell.angle_alpha   90.00
_cell.angle_beta   90.00
_cell.angle_gamma   90.00
#
_symmetry.space_group_name_H-M   'P 1'
#
loop_
_entity.id
_entity.type
_entity.pdbx_description
1 polymer ?
#
loop_
_entity_poly.entity_id
_entity_poly.type
_entity_poly.pdbx_seq_one_letter_code
_entity_poly.pdbx_strand_id
1 'polypeptide(L)'
;MNDIVKTLNNATAKGTFFVNGDNYDCIYSGGSIARLKNAYNNGHQIASHTWSHSDLTTLSKDQINNEMSLVEQAIKRITGATPAFMRPPYGAYNNLVLEVAGALENKVVYWDFDSGDSTGEFE
;
A
#
# COMPACT_ATOMS: atom_id res chain seq x y z
N MET A 1 -4.95 1.00 -12.48
CA MET A 1 -5.82 1.50 -11.38
C MET A 1 -7.18 1.99 -11.86
N ASN A 2 -7.30 2.95 -12.78
CA ASN A 2 -8.62 3.49 -13.17
C ASN A 2 -9.61 2.43 -13.68
N ASP A 3 -9.17 1.50 -14.52
CA ASP A 3 -10.04 0.43 -15.01
C ASP A 3 -10.51 -0.51 -13.89
N ILE A 4 -9.63 -0.80 -12.93
CA ILE A 4 -9.98 -1.60 -11.74
C ILE A 4 -11.03 -0.86 -10.89
N VAL A 5 -10.84 0.44 -10.63
CA VAL A 5 -11.81 1.27 -9.90
C VAL A 5 -13.16 1.28 -10.62
N LYS A 6 -13.16 1.45 -11.95
CA LYS A 6 -14.39 1.41 -12.76
C LYS A 6 -15.09 0.06 -12.65
N THR A 7 -14.36 -1.05 -12.77
CA THR A 7 -14.91 -2.40 -12.65
C THR A 7 -15.52 -2.65 -11.27
N LEU A 8 -14.81 -2.29 -10.19
CA LEU A 8 -15.31 -2.42 -8.82
C LEU A 8 -16.58 -1.59 -8.61
N ASN A 9 -16.60 -0.35 -9.07
CA ASN A 9 -17.77 0.52 -8.96
C ASN A 9 -18.98 -0.02 -9.73
N ASN A 10 -18.77 -0.52 -10.95
CA ASN A 10 -19.84 -1.15 -11.73
C ASN A 10 -20.40 -2.40 -11.04
N ALA A 11 -19.58 -3.09 -10.25
CA ALA A 11 -19.98 -4.22 -9.43
C ALA A 11 -20.52 -3.82 -8.04
N THR A 12 -20.65 -2.52 -7.74
CA THR A 12 -21.01 -2.01 -6.39
C THR A 12 -20.08 -2.53 -5.28
N ALA A 13 -18.83 -2.83 -5.62
CA ALA A 13 -17.82 -3.36 -4.72
C ALA A 13 -16.83 -2.26 -4.29
N LYS A 14 -16.19 -2.46 -3.13
CA LYS A 14 -15.06 -1.65 -2.67
C LYS A 14 -13.87 -2.56 -2.39
N GLY A 15 -12.69 -2.12 -2.80
CA GLY A 15 -11.42 -2.76 -2.45
C GLY A 15 -10.53 -1.86 -1.58
N THR A 16 -9.46 -2.48 -1.10
CA THR A 16 -8.33 -1.81 -0.45
C THR A 16 -7.13 -1.88 -1.39
N PHE A 17 -6.54 -0.72 -1.70
CA PHE A 17 -5.33 -0.62 -2.51
C PHE A 17 -4.13 -0.35 -1.62
N PHE A 18 -3.24 -1.34 -1.53
CA PHE A 18 -1.92 -1.20 -0.90
C PHE A 18 -0.96 -0.61 -1.93
N VAL A 19 -0.47 0.60 -1.70
CA VAL A 19 0.31 1.35 -2.72
C VAL A 19 1.74 1.59 -2.27
N ASN A 20 2.65 1.57 -3.25
CA ASN A 20 4.05 1.95 -3.05
C ASN A 20 4.29 3.45 -3.26
N GLY A 21 5.42 3.92 -2.74
CA GLY A 21 5.91 5.29 -2.94
C GLY A 21 6.75 5.46 -4.20
N ASP A 22 7.73 4.60 -4.44
CA ASP A 22 8.62 4.63 -5.60
C ASP A 22 9.09 3.20 -5.92
N ASN A 23 8.34 2.53 -6.79
CA ASN A 23 8.60 1.14 -7.20
C ASN A 23 8.52 1.04 -8.74
N TYR A 24 7.38 0.61 -9.30
CA TYR A 24 7.17 0.60 -10.75
C TYR A 24 7.17 2.02 -11.35
N ASP A 25 6.53 2.94 -10.64
CA ASP A 25 6.52 4.38 -10.89
C ASP A 25 6.51 5.11 -9.54
N CYS A 26 7.03 6.33 -9.51
CA CYS A 26 6.91 7.21 -8.36
C CYS A 26 5.44 7.63 -8.14
N ILE A 27 4.99 7.65 -6.89
CA ILE A 27 3.64 8.03 -6.48
C ILE A 27 3.30 9.48 -6.85
N TYR A 28 4.33 10.33 -7.01
CA TYR A 28 4.21 11.71 -7.45
C TYR A 28 4.34 11.91 -8.96
N SER A 29 4.75 10.89 -9.72
CA SER A 29 4.98 11.01 -11.16
C SER A 29 3.74 10.69 -11.99
N GLY A 30 3.73 11.24 -13.21
CA GLY A 30 2.71 10.94 -14.23
C GLY A 30 1.27 11.09 -13.74
N GLY A 31 0.42 10.13 -14.10
CA GLY A 31 -0.99 10.08 -13.70
C GLY A 31 -1.23 9.49 -12.30
N SER A 32 -0.20 9.16 -11.50
CA SER A 32 -0.35 8.42 -10.24
C SER A 32 -1.17 9.19 -9.20
N ILE A 33 -0.91 10.49 -9.03
CA ILE A 33 -1.68 11.36 -8.14
C ILE A 33 -3.18 11.34 -8.52
N ALA A 34 -3.50 11.47 -9.80
CA ALA A 34 -4.88 11.49 -10.28
C ALA A 34 -5.58 10.14 -10.08
N ARG A 35 -4.89 9.03 -10.38
CA ARG A 35 -5.40 7.66 -10.16
C ARG A 35 -5.67 7.38 -8.69
N LEU A 36 -4.74 7.75 -7.80
CA LEU A 36 -4.88 7.52 -6.36
C LEU A 36 -6.01 8.35 -5.76
N LYS A 37 -6.09 9.65 -6.13
CA LYS A 37 -7.23 10.50 -5.76
C LYS A 37 -8.55 9.95 -6.28
N ASN A 38 -8.58 9.43 -7.51
CA ASN A 38 -9.78 8.82 -8.07
C ASN A 38 -10.23 7.61 -7.25
N ALA A 39 -9.32 6.68 -6.92
CA ALA A 39 -9.64 5.53 -6.08
C ALA A 39 -10.20 5.96 -4.71
N TYR A 40 -9.55 6.90 -4.04
CA TYR A 40 -9.99 7.42 -2.75
C TYR A 40 -11.36 8.12 -2.82
N ASN A 41 -11.57 9.01 -3.79
CA ASN A 41 -12.84 9.73 -3.97
C ASN A 41 -14.01 8.80 -4.32
N ASN A 42 -13.72 7.61 -4.86
CA ASN A 42 -14.72 6.58 -5.11
C ASN A 42 -14.97 5.68 -3.88
N GLY A 43 -14.42 6.01 -2.71
CA GLY A 43 -14.67 5.31 -1.46
C GLY A 43 -13.88 4.01 -1.30
N HIS A 44 -12.82 3.81 -2.08
CA HIS A 44 -11.88 2.72 -1.84
C HIS A 44 -10.90 3.09 -0.73
N GLN A 45 -10.46 2.09 0.04
CA GLN A 45 -9.45 2.30 1.06
C GLN A 45 -8.06 2.36 0.42
N ILE A 46 -7.26 3.34 0.82
CA ILE A 46 -5.84 3.44 0.43
C ILE A 46 -4.99 3.08 1.65
N ALA A 47 -4.07 2.14 1.48
CA ALA A 47 -3.21 1.59 2.52
C ALA A 47 -1.74 1.57 2.06
N SER A 48 -0.82 1.46 3.01
CA SER A 48 0.63 1.50 2.74
C SER A 48 1.15 0.13 2.26
N HIS A 49 2.02 0.13 1.26
CA HIS A 49 2.81 -1.04 0.88
C HIS A 49 4.32 -0.77 0.92
N THR A 50 4.77 0.20 1.74
CA THR A 50 6.15 0.74 1.81
C THR A 50 6.55 1.63 0.63
N TRP A 51 7.67 2.34 0.76
CA TRP A 51 8.15 3.26 -0.25
C TRP A 51 8.67 2.49 -1.47
N SER A 52 9.72 1.69 -1.31
CA SER A 52 10.48 1.05 -2.38
C SER A 52 10.16 -0.43 -2.60
N HIS A 53 9.26 -1.01 -1.80
CA HIS A 53 8.97 -2.46 -1.83
C HIS A 53 10.17 -3.32 -1.39
N SER A 54 11.02 -2.79 -0.51
CA SER A 54 12.12 -3.54 0.10
C SER A 54 11.62 -4.59 1.10
N ASP A 55 12.32 -5.72 1.23
CA ASP A 55 12.07 -6.68 2.32
C ASP A 55 12.46 -6.05 3.66
N LEU A 56 11.44 -5.64 4.41
CA LEU A 56 11.59 -4.94 5.68
C LEU A 56 12.36 -5.75 6.74
N THR A 57 12.38 -7.09 6.63
CA THR A 57 13.06 -7.95 7.60
C THR A 57 14.59 -7.87 7.50
N THR A 58 15.10 -7.34 6.38
CA THR A 58 16.54 -7.17 6.11
C THR A 58 17.06 -5.79 6.48
N LEU A 59 16.17 -4.87 6.89
CA LEU A 59 16.45 -3.46 7.10
C LEU A 59 16.68 -3.12 8.57
N SER A 60 17.41 -2.03 8.82
CA SER A 60 17.49 -1.42 10.14
C SER A 60 16.18 -0.74 10.55
N LYS A 61 16.01 -0.44 11.84
CA LYS A 61 14.82 0.26 12.35
C LYS A 61 14.55 1.57 11.62
N ASP A 62 15.59 2.37 11.40
CA ASP A 62 15.48 3.67 10.73
C ASP A 62 15.10 3.51 9.25
N GLN A 63 15.64 2.48 8.59
CA GLN A 63 15.28 2.16 7.20
C GLN A 63 13.82 1.70 7.09
N ILE A 64 13.33 0.85 8.00
CA ILE A 64 11.91 0.45 8.05
C ILE A 64 11.03 1.68 8.29
N ASN A 65 11.41 2.54 9.24
CA ASN A 65 10.65 3.76 9.52
C ASN A 65 10.60 4.70 8.30
N ASN A 66 11.69 4.83 7.54
CA ASN A 66 11.70 5.61 6.30
C ASN A 66 10.78 5.00 5.24
N GLU A 67 10.87 3.69 5.03
CA GLU A 67 10.01 2.95 4.08
C GLU A 67 8.52 3.16 4.37
N MET A 68 8.12 3.11 5.64
CA MET A 68 6.72 3.25 6.03
C MET A 68 6.26 4.72 6.06
N SER A 69 7.04 5.60 6.69
CA SER A 69 6.63 6.99 6.91
C SER A 69 6.63 7.82 5.61
N LEU A 70 7.52 7.55 4.65
CA LEU A 70 7.56 8.30 3.39
C LEU A 70 6.30 8.05 2.55
N VAL A 71 5.86 6.79 2.45
CA VAL A 71 4.65 6.46 1.66
C VAL A 71 3.39 6.96 2.35
N GLU A 72 3.32 6.92 3.68
CA GLU A 72 2.19 7.49 4.44
C GLU A 72 2.07 9.01 4.28
N GLN A 73 3.20 9.72 4.33
CA GLN A 73 3.24 11.16 4.06
C GLN A 73 2.77 11.47 2.63
N ALA A 74 3.17 10.65 1.65
CA ALA A 74 2.75 10.81 0.27
C ALA A 74 1.25 10.56 0.09
N ILE A 75 0.72 9.47 0.67
CA ILE A 75 -0.72 9.18 0.65
C ILE A 75 -1.48 10.35 1.29
N LYS A 76 -1.08 10.80 2.48
CA LYS A 76 -1.72 11.94 3.18
C LYS A 76 -1.68 13.22 2.35
N ARG A 77 -0.57 13.52 1.68
CA ARG A 77 -0.45 14.70 0.81
C ARG A 77 -1.38 14.62 -0.41
N ILE A 78 -1.62 13.42 -0.92
CA ILE A 78 -2.44 13.20 -2.12
C ILE A 78 -3.93 13.14 -1.77
N THR A 79 -4.32 12.39 -0.74
CA THR A 79 -5.72 12.09 -0.41
C THR A 79 -6.27 12.92 0.75
N GLY A 80 -5.40 13.51 1.57
CA GLY A 80 -5.76 14.14 2.84
C GLY A 80 -5.94 13.17 4.01
N ALA A 81 -5.85 11.85 3.77
CA ALA A 81 -6.06 10.81 4.78
C ALA A 81 -4.75 10.12 5.18
N THR A 82 -4.59 9.83 6.47
CA THR A 82 -3.50 8.99 6.98
C THR A 82 -3.89 7.51 6.86
N PRO A 83 -3.06 6.64 6.24
CA PRO A 83 -3.28 5.21 6.25
C PRO A 83 -3.30 4.65 7.68
N ALA A 84 -4.24 3.76 7.98
CA ALA A 84 -4.28 3.02 9.26
C ALA A 84 -3.81 1.56 9.10
N PHE A 85 -3.51 1.15 7.87
CA PHE A 85 -3.18 -0.22 7.50
C PHE A 85 -2.01 -0.22 6.55
N MET A 86 -1.19 -1.26 6.69
CA MET A 86 -0.09 -1.54 5.80
C MET A 86 0.00 -3.04 5.52
N ARG A 87 0.52 -3.41 4.35
CA ARG A 87 0.89 -4.78 4.02
C ARG A 87 2.40 -4.83 3.79
N PRO A 88 3.16 -5.73 4.42
CA PRO A 88 4.59 -5.80 4.19
C PRO A 88 4.87 -6.43 2.81
N PRO A 89 5.87 -5.93 2.06
CA PRO A 89 6.38 -6.58 0.86
C PRO A 89 6.65 -8.06 1.12
N TYR A 90 6.30 -8.92 0.15
CA TYR A 90 6.47 -10.37 0.21
C TYR A 90 5.72 -11.07 1.37
N GLY A 91 4.89 -10.35 2.13
CA GLY A 91 4.33 -10.87 3.38
C GLY A 91 5.38 -11.06 4.49
N ALA A 92 6.60 -10.56 4.32
CA ALA A 92 7.69 -10.77 5.25
C ALA A 92 7.65 -9.74 6.39
N TYR A 93 7.58 -10.21 7.64
CA TYR A 93 7.64 -9.34 8.82
C TYR A 93 8.34 -10.04 9.99
N ASN A 94 8.90 -9.24 10.91
CA ASN A 94 9.48 -9.69 12.17
C ASN A 94 9.08 -8.70 13.29
N ASN A 95 9.55 -8.95 14.52
CA ASN A 95 9.22 -8.10 15.67
C ASN A 95 9.57 -6.62 15.46
N LEU A 96 10.68 -6.33 14.75
CA LEU A 96 11.09 -4.97 14.49
C LEU A 96 10.13 -4.25 13.52
N VAL A 97 9.67 -4.97 12.48
CA VAL A 97 8.65 -4.45 11.56
C VAL A 97 7.34 -4.15 12.30
N LEU A 98 6.90 -5.07 13.17
CA LEU A 98 5.70 -4.89 13.98
C LEU A 98 5.81 -3.71 14.96
N GLU A 99 6.99 -3.52 15.57
CA GLU A 99 7.26 -2.40 16.47
C GLU A 99 7.16 -1.05 15.73
N VAL A 100 7.79 -0.93 14.56
CA VAL A 100 7.72 0.31 13.76
C VAL A 100 6.31 0.56 13.24
N ALA A 101 5.61 -0.48 12.75
CA ALA A 101 4.23 -0.35 12.33
C ALA A 101 3.32 0.13 13.46
N GLY A 102 3.47 -0.43 14.67
CA GLY A 102 2.73 0.01 15.85
C GLY A 102 3.04 1.45 16.25
N ALA A 103 4.29 1.88 16.17
CA ALA A 103 4.70 3.25 16.46
C ALA A 103 4.12 4.27 15.46
N LEU A 104 3.86 3.85 14.23
CA LEU A 104 3.18 4.63 13.18
C LEU A 104 1.66 4.42 13.19
N GLU A 105 1.10 3.80 14.23
CA GLU A 105 -0.34 3.51 14.36
C GLU A 105 -0.93 2.67 13.19
N ASN A 106 -0.08 1.91 12.51
CA ASN A 106 -0.46 1.05 11.40
C ASN A 106 -0.73 -0.38 11.85
N LYS A 107 -1.82 -0.96 11.36
CA LYS A 107 -2.09 -2.40 11.46
C LYS A 107 -1.49 -3.14 10.27
N VAL A 108 -0.71 -4.18 10.56
CA VAL A 108 -0.17 -5.09 9.53
C VAL A 108 -1.28 -6.01 9.05
N VAL A 109 -1.52 -6.02 7.73
CA VAL A 109 -2.56 -6.82 7.07
C VAL A 109 -1.91 -7.93 6.26
N TYR A 110 -2.26 -9.17 6.60
CA TYR A 110 -1.91 -10.36 5.83
C TYR A 110 -3.08 -10.82 4.95
N TRP A 111 -2.95 -11.97 4.28
CA TRP A 111 -4.01 -12.60 3.50
C TRP A 111 -4.14 -14.08 3.87
N ASP A 112 -5.31 -14.64 3.62
CA ASP A 112 -5.64 -16.07 3.81
C ASP A 112 -5.86 -16.79 2.47
N PHE A 113 -5.88 -16.05 1.36
CA PHE A 113 -6.03 -16.54 0.00
C PHE A 113 -5.14 -15.72 -0.95
N ASP A 114 -4.36 -16.39 -1.80
CA ASP A 114 -3.58 -15.80 -2.89
C ASP A 114 -4.22 -16.18 -4.23
N SER A 115 -4.42 -15.20 -5.11
CA SER A 115 -5.03 -15.44 -6.43
C SER A 115 -4.04 -15.96 -7.47
N GLY A 116 -2.73 -15.85 -7.23
CA GLY A 116 -1.68 -16.19 -8.19
C GLY A 116 -1.61 -15.27 -9.42
N ASP A 117 -2.28 -14.11 -9.37
CA ASP A 117 -2.31 -13.12 -10.46
C ASP A 117 -0.93 -12.54 -10.80
N SER A 118 0.00 -12.55 -9.83
CA SER A 118 1.38 -12.09 -10.02
C SER A 118 2.20 -12.99 -10.95
N THR A 119 1.93 -14.29 -10.97
CA THR A 119 2.57 -15.28 -11.86
C THR A 119 1.70 -15.63 -13.06
N GLY A 120 0.40 -15.31 -13.00
CA GLY A 120 -0.60 -15.73 -13.98
C GLY A 120 -1.04 -17.18 -13.82
N GLU A 121 -0.71 -17.79 -12.68
CA GLU A 121 -1.13 -19.14 -12.31
C GLU A 121 -2.35 -19.04 -11.38
N PHE A 122 -3.32 -19.96 -11.51
CA PHE A 122 -4.40 -20.06 -10.53
C PHE A 122 -3.98 -21.06 -9.46
N GLU A 123 -3.91 -20.64 -8.20
CA GLU A 123 -3.72 -21.53 -7.05
C GLU A 123 -5.03 -22.18 -6.58
#